data_AF-A0A9D1AEU0-F1
#
_entry.id   AF-A0A9D1AEU0-F1
#
_cell.length_a   1.000
_cell.length_b   1.000
_cell.length_c   1.000
_cell.angle_alpha   90.00
_cell.angle_beta   90.00
_cell.angle_gamma   90.00
#
_symmetry.space_group_name_H-M   'P 1'
#
loop_
_entity.id
_entity.type
_entity.pdbx_description
1 polymer ?
#
loop_
_entity_poly.entity_id
_entity_poly.type
_entity_poly.pdbx_seq_one_letter_code
_entity_poly.pdbx_strand_id
1 'polypeptide(L)'
;MQEFLRTVDGLPLVVKIILCIPVLDIFYSICRVIRGVAKGDVLWIVLGVLTVFPGAFFMWILDLIWVLLKGHGILMGETYLG
;
A
#
# COMPACT_ATOMS: atom_id res chain seq x y z
N MET A 1 -9.35 10.02 5.98
CA MET A 1 -8.06 9.44 5.56
C MET A 1 -7.94 7.98 6.01
N GLN A 2 -8.14 7.69 7.29
CA GLN A 2 -8.20 6.30 7.81
C GLN A 2 -9.37 5.48 7.23
N GLU A 3 -10.54 6.10 7.05
CA GLU A 3 -11.72 5.44 6.45
C GLU A 3 -11.52 5.05 4.98
N PHE A 4 -10.77 5.86 4.22
CA PHE A 4 -10.35 5.54 2.87
C PHE A 4 -9.44 4.31 2.86
N LEU A 5 -8.44 4.24 3.76
CA LEU A 5 -7.56 3.09 3.89
C LEU A 5 -8.32 1.82 4.31
N ARG A 6 -9.28 1.91 5.24
CA ARG A 6 -10.18 0.79 5.60
C ARG A 6 -11.01 0.31 4.42
N THR A 7 -11.48 1.23 3.57
CA THR A 7 -12.22 0.86 2.37
C THR A 7 -11.32 0.10 1.39
N VAL A 8 -10.06 0.54 1.21
CA VAL A 8 -9.09 -0.14 0.36
C VAL A 8 -8.69 -1.52 0.93
N ASP A 9 -8.53 -1.65 2.25
CA ASP A 9 -8.30 -2.94 2.90
C ASP A 9 -9.54 -3.84 2.87
N GLY A 10 -10.75 -3.28 2.75
CA GLY A 10 -11.99 -4.03 2.57
C GLY A 10 -12.24 -4.53 1.15
N LEU A 11 -11.42 -4.15 0.15
CA LEU A 11 -11.62 -4.57 -1.24
C LEU A 11 -11.39 -6.10 -1.43
N PRO A 12 -12.08 -6.72 -2.40
CA PRO A 12 -11.86 -8.11 -2.76
C PRO A 12 -10.41 -8.35 -3.20
N LEU A 13 -9.87 -9.53 -2.90
CA LEU A 13 -8.50 -9.93 -3.29
C LEU A 13 -8.24 -9.73 -4.79
N VAL A 14 -9.21 -10.03 -5.65
CA VAL A 14 -9.10 -9.87 -7.10
C VAL A 14 -8.82 -8.42 -7.48
N VAL A 15 -9.50 -7.47 -6.85
CA VAL A 15 -9.33 -6.03 -7.15
C VAL A 15 -7.97 -5.55 -6.66
N LYS A 16 -7.51 -6.04 -5.50
CA LYS A 16 -6.18 -5.75 -4.95
C LYS A 16 -5.06 -6.27 -5.85
N ILE A 17 -5.21 -7.48 -6.40
CA ILE A 17 -4.24 -8.06 -7.35
C ILE A 17 -4.16 -7.22 -8.64
N ILE A 18 -5.29 -6.76 -9.16
CA ILE A 18 -5.33 -5.87 -10.34
C ILE A 18 -4.63 -4.54 -10.04
N LEU A 19 -4.84 -3.99 -8.84
CA LEU A 19 -4.18 -2.76 -8.38
C LEU A 19 -2.66 -2.92 -8.20
N CYS A 20 -2.13 -4.14 -8.07
CA CYS A 20 -0.68 -4.40 -8.03
C CYS A 20 0.00 -4.43 -9.40
N ILE A 21 -0.73 -4.28 -10.51
CA ILE A 21 -0.10 -4.21 -11.85
C ILE A 21 0.78 -2.94 -11.91
N PRO A 22 2.00 -2.96 -12.48
CA PRO A 22 2.96 -1.85 -12.39
C PRO A 22 2.44 -0.47 -12.84
N VAL A 23 1.43 -0.43 -13.72
CA VAL A 23 0.76 0.82 -14.14
C VAL A 23 -0.26 1.32 -13.11
N LEU A 24 -0.90 0.41 -12.38
CA LEU A 24 -1.92 0.68 -11.36
C LEU A 24 -1.35 0.72 -9.93
N ASP A 25 -0.13 0.21 -9.72
CA ASP A 25 0.59 0.16 -8.44
C ASP A 25 0.83 1.56 -7.84
N ILE A 26 0.77 2.60 -8.66
CA ILE A 26 0.79 3.99 -8.22
C ILE A 26 -0.31 4.28 -7.18
N PHE A 27 -1.45 3.58 -7.26
CA PHE A 27 -2.52 3.67 -6.26
C PHE A 27 -2.05 3.20 -4.89
N TYR A 28 -1.32 2.08 -4.81
CA TYR A 28 -0.73 1.57 -3.58
C TYR A 28 0.34 2.51 -3.04
N SER A 29 1.17 3.07 -3.91
CA SER A 29 2.17 4.07 -3.52
C SER A 29 1.55 5.33 -2.93
N ILE A 30 0.46 5.84 -3.51
CA ILE A 30 -0.30 6.97 -2.96
C ILE A 30 -0.91 6.60 -1.61
N CYS A 31 -1.56 5.44 -1.50
CA CYS A 31 -2.15 4.99 -0.25
C CYS A 31 -1.11 4.81 0.87
N ARG A 32 0.12 4.40 0.54
CA ARG A 32 1.24 4.29 1.48
C ARG A 32 1.66 5.65 2.03
N VAL A 33 1.73 6.68 1.19
CA VAL A 33 1.99 8.06 1.61
C VAL A 33 0.84 8.59 2.48
N ILE A 34 -0.41 8.39 2.04
CA ILE A 34 -1.63 8.74 2.80
C ILE A 34 -1.60 8.09 4.18
N ARG A 35 -1.19 6.82 4.28
CA ARG A 35 -1.06 6.12 5.56
C ARG A 35 0.02 6.72 6.46
N GLY A 36 1.18 7.08 5.91
CA GLY A 36 2.23 7.77 6.66
C GLY A 36 1.75 9.11 7.22
N VAL A 37 1.03 9.89 6.42
CA VAL A 37 0.41 11.15 6.85
C VAL A 37 -0.65 10.89 7.92
N ALA A 38 -1.48 9.87 7.75
CA ALA A 38 -2.55 9.54 8.68
C ALA A 38 -2.05 8.99 10.03
N LYS A 39 -0.84 8.42 10.09
CA LYS A 39 -0.16 8.03 11.33
C LYS A 39 0.68 9.16 11.95
N GLY A 40 0.95 10.24 11.22
CA GLY A 40 1.87 11.29 11.67
C GLY A 40 3.34 10.84 11.71
N ASP A 41 3.66 9.69 11.12
CA ASP A 41 5.01 9.12 11.13
C ASP A 41 5.78 9.53 9.88
N VAL A 42 6.70 10.48 10.04
CA VAL A 42 7.56 10.99 8.96
C VAL A 42 8.35 9.86 8.30
N LEU A 43 8.77 8.84 9.04
CA LEU A 43 9.43 7.65 8.51
C LEU A 43 8.58 6.91 7.47
N TRP A 44 7.28 6.75 7.72
CA TRP A 44 6.36 6.08 6.80
C TRP A 44 6.08 6.91 5.55
N ILE A 45 6.05 8.24 5.70
CA ILE A 45 5.94 9.17 4.56
C ILE A 45 7.19 9.07 3.69
N VAL A 46 8.38 9.11 4.29
CA VAL A 46 9.65 9.01 3.57
C VAL A 46 9.78 7.66 2.87
N LEU A 47 9.42 6.55 3.54
CA LEU A 47 9.37 5.23 2.90
C LEU A 47 8.39 5.25 1.72
N GLY A 48 7.18 5.80 1.90
CA GLY A 48 6.17 5.91 0.86
C GLY A 48 6.63 6.70 -0.35
N VAL A 49 7.31 7.84 -0.15
CA VAL A 49 7.85 8.63 -1.27
C VAL A 49 9.02 7.93 -1.94
N LEU A 50 9.89 7.26 -1.17
CA LEU A 50 10.97 6.45 -1.72
C LEU A 50 10.43 5.28 -2.57
N THR A 51 9.22 4.81 -2.27
CA THR A 51 8.56 3.77 -3.06
C THR A 51 8.08 4.23 -4.44
N VAL A 52 7.86 5.54 -4.66
CA VAL A 52 7.27 6.07 -5.90
C VAL A 52 8.27 6.12 -7.07
N PHE A 53 9.55 6.47 -6.82
CA PHE A 53 10.54 6.67 -7.89
C PHE A 53 11.46 5.45 -8.11
N PRO A 54 12.40 5.11 -7.20
CA PRO A 54 13.23 3.92 -7.36
C PRO A 54 12.46 2.62 -7.03
N GLY A 55 11.42 2.73 -6.20
CA GLY A 55 10.65 1.59 -5.73
C GLY A 55 9.66 1.02 -6.74
N ALA A 56 9.01 1.85 -7.55
CA ALA A 56 7.91 1.44 -8.44
C ALA A 56 8.27 0.30 -9.41
N PHE A 57 9.55 0.18 -9.78
CA PHE A 57 10.01 -0.87 -10.69
C PHE A 57 10.03 -2.28 -10.07
N PHE A 58 10.19 -2.38 -8.74
CA PHE A 58 10.31 -3.66 -8.02
C PHE A 58 9.25 -3.85 -6.92
N MET A 59 8.62 -2.76 -6.46
CA MET A 59 7.65 -2.80 -5.37
C MET A 59 6.33 -3.42 -5.76
N TRP A 60 5.91 -3.31 -7.01
CA TRP A 60 4.70 -4.01 -7.50
C TRP A 60 4.79 -5.54 -7.28
N ILE A 61 5.99 -6.14 -7.37
CA ILE A 61 6.22 -7.56 -7.05
C ILE A 61 6.04 -7.80 -5.54
N LEU A 62 6.61 -6.94 -4.70
CA LEU A 62 6.48 -7.05 -3.24
C LEU A 62 5.02 -6.85 -2.79
N ASP A 63 4.32 -5.91 -3.40
CA ASP A 63 2.89 -5.66 -3.20
C ASP A 63 2.07 -6.87 -3.64
N LEU A 64 2.35 -7.45 -4.81
CA LEU A 64 1.68 -8.65 -5.29
C LEU A 64 1.85 -9.83 -4.32
N ILE A 65 3.08 -10.05 -3.83
CA ILE A 65 3.39 -11.09 -2.85
C ILE A 65 2.64 -10.83 -1.54
N TRP A 66 2.60 -9.58 -1.05
CA TRP A 66 1.87 -9.24 0.17
C TRP A 66 0.34 -9.37 0.03
N VAL A 67 -0.22 -8.97 -1.11
CA VAL A 67 -1.64 -9.17 -1.41
C VAL A 67 -1.96 -10.67 -1.42
N LEU A 68 -1.10 -11.52 -1.98
CA LEU A 68 -1.28 -12.96 -1.97
C LEU A 68 -1.14 -13.59 -0.57
N LEU A 69 -0.16 -13.15 0.22
CA LEU A 69 0.14 -13.76 1.53
C LEU A 69 -0.75 -13.25 2.67
N LYS A 70 -1.13 -11.97 2.63
CA LYS A 70 -1.83 -11.29 3.72
C LYS A 70 -3.19 -10.73 3.32
N GLY A 71 -3.49 -10.67 2.03
CA GLY A 71 -4.75 -10.13 1.52
C GLY A 71 -4.80 -8.61 1.45
N HIS A 72 -3.66 -7.93 1.60
CA HIS A 72 -3.53 -6.48 1.55
C HIS A 72 -2.11 -6.08 1.10
N GLY A 73 -2.00 -4.93 0.45
CA GLY A 73 -0.73 -4.45 -0.12
C GLY A 73 0.35 -4.19 0.93
N ILE A 74 1.60 -4.09 0.48
CA ILE A 74 2.74 -3.82 1.36
C ILE A 74 2.56 -2.49 2.04
N LEU A 75 2.66 -2.51 3.38
CA LEU A 75 2.46 -1.36 4.25
C LEU A 75 1.02 -0.81 4.25
N MET A 76 0.01 -1.56 3.79
CA MET A 76 -1.42 -1.24 3.90
C MET A 76 -2.12 -2.00 5.03
N GLY A 77 -1.77 -3.27 5.22
CA GLY A 77 -2.38 -4.12 6.24
C GLY A 77 -2.46 -3.48 7.60
N GLU A 78 -3.65 -3.47 8.17
CA GLU A 78 -3.93 -2.94 9.49
C GLU A 78 -2.91 -3.48 10.48
N THR A 79 -2.02 -2.59 10.94
CA THR A 79 -1.22 -2.85 12.12
C THR A 79 -2.18 -2.68 13.30
N TYR A 80 -3.13 -3.59 13.42
CA TYR A 80 -3.83 -3.87 14.67
C TYR A 80 -2.92 -4.72 15.56
N LEU A 81 -1.72 -4.22 15.79
CA LEU A 81 -0.99 -4.55 17.01
C LEU A 81 -1.20 -3.37 17.94
N GLY A 82 -2.45 -3.28 18.41
CA GLY A 82 -2.70 -2.96 19.80
C GLY A 82 -2.71 -4.28 20.56
#